data_AF-A0A7S4LPQ0-F1
#
_entry.id   AF-A0A7S4LPQ0-F1
#
_cell.length_a   1.000
_cell.length_b   1.000
_cell.length_c   1.000
_cell.angle_alpha   90.00
_cell.angle_beta   90.00
_cell.angle_gamma   90.00
#
_symmetry.space_group_name_H-M   'P 1'
#
loop_
_entity.id
_entity.type
_entity.pdbx_description
1 polymer ?
#
loop_
_entity_poly.entity_id
_entity_poly.type
_entity_poly.pdbx_seq_one_letter_code
_entity_poly.pdbx_strand_id
1 'polypeptide(L)'
;CKDAADAGDEDTIRAAKQSELDQRTISGLPETNTEAMSIVGLCPACAGDTHSAAVTGHKRKCFRAGGVINSTEVSDDCLGANVLAVCVVDLSLADHNAAKTTVAPPAP
;
A
#
# COMPACT_ATOMS: atom_id res chain seq x y z
N CYS A 1 -4.69 9.25 3.66
CA CYS A 1 -3.84 8.90 4.83
C CYS A 1 -3.62 10.07 5.79
N LYS A 2 -3.44 11.31 5.31
CA LYS A 2 -3.10 12.46 6.17
C LYS A 2 -4.22 12.89 7.12
N ASP A 3 -5.48 12.77 6.70
CA ASP A 3 -6.66 13.18 7.48
C ASP A 3 -7.18 12.08 8.43
N ALA A 4 -6.58 10.90 8.35
CA ALA A 4 -7.04 9.71 9.05
C ALA A 4 -6.22 9.45 10.34
N ALA A 5 -5.07 10.09 10.47
CA ALA A 5 -4.21 10.02 11.67
C ALA A 5 -4.71 10.87 12.85
N ASP A 6 -5.75 11.68 12.66
CA ASP A 6 -6.29 12.62 13.66
C ASP A 6 -7.55 12.08 14.38
N ALA A 7 -8.08 10.93 13.95
CA ALA A 7 -9.23 10.29 14.58
C ALA A 7 -8.72 9.38 15.72
N GLY A 8 -8.72 9.90 16.95
CA GLY A 8 -8.28 9.20 18.15
C GLY A 8 -9.25 8.12 18.65
N ASP A 9 -9.44 7.06 17.89
CA ASP A 9 -10.13 5.83 18.30
C ASP A 9 -9.30 4.65 17.76
N GLU A 10 -8.81 3.78 18.66
CA GLU A 10 -8.06 2.49 18.64
C GLU A 10 -7.57 1.81 17.31
N ASP A 11 -7.92 2.31 16.13
CA ASP A 11 -7.45 1.90 14.82
C ASP A 11 -6.31 2.79 14.32
N THR A 12 -5.17 2.18 13.98
CA THR A 12 -4.01 2.94 13.48
C THR A 12 -4.11 3.09 11.96
N ILE A 13 -4.23 4.32 11.49
CA ILE A 13 -4.24 4.60 10.05
C ILE A 13 -2.85 4.99 9.58
N ARG A 14 -2.30 4.23 8.63
CA ARG A 14 -0.95 4.43 8.09
C ARG A 14 -0.90 4.21 6.59
N ALA A 15 0.19 4.67 5.96
CA ALA A 15 0.46 4.26 4.59
C ALA A 15 1.05 2.83 4.56
N ALA A 16 0.73 2.09 3.50
CA ALA A 16 1.26 0.75 3.25
C ALA A 16 2.79 0.76 3.10
N LYS A 17 3.45 -0.26 3.63
CA LYS A 17 4.87 -0.53 3.41
C LYS A 17 5.08 -1.18 2.04
N GLN A 18 6.26 -0.99 1.44
CA GLN A 18 6.58 -1.62 0.15
C GLN A 18 6.47 -3.15 0.23
N SER A 19 6.96 -3.76 1.31
CA SER A 19 6.88 -5.20 1.51
C SER A 19 5.45 -5.74 1.59
N GLU A 20 4.51 -4.95 2.11
CA GLU A 20 3.09 -5.35 2.20
C GLU A 20 2.41 -5.32 0.83
N LEU A 21 2.80 -4.37 -0.02
CA LEU A 21 2.32 -4.30 -1.41
C LEU A 21 2.95 -5.42 -2.26
N ASP A 22 4.26 -5.63 -2.14
CA ASP A 22 5.00 -6.68 -2.85
C ASP A 22 4.42 -8.07 -2.55
N GLN A 23 4.10 -8.33 -1.28
CA GLN A 23 3.59 -9.63 -0.79
C GLN A 23 2.06 -9.71 -0.77
N ARG A 24 1.36 -8.63 -1.11
CA ARG A 24 -0.11 -8.52 -1.05
C ARG A 24 -0.69 -8.95 0.30
N THR A 25 -0.08 -8.53 1.41
CA THR A 25 -0.54 -8.90 2.76
C THR A 25 -1.67 -8.02 3.29
N ILE A 26 -2.06 -6.97 2.55
CA ILE A 26 -3.15 -6.05 2.93
C ILE A 26 -4.48 -6.64 2.47
N SER A 27 -5.39 -6.85 3.43
CA SER A 27 -6.75 -7.30 3.12
C SER A 27 -7.49 -6.28 2.27
N GLY A 28 -8.19 -6.75 1.24
CA GLY A 28 -8.95 -5.88 0.33
C GLY A 28 -8.10 -5.11 -0.70
N LEU A 29 -6.77 -5.32 -0.73
CA LEU A 29 -5.92 -4.73 -1.77
C LEU A 29 -6.30 -5.32 -3.15
N PRO A 30 -6.65 -4.47 -4.14
CA PRO A 30 -6.98 -4.96 -5.47
C PRO A 30 -5.79 -5.69 -6.11
N GLU A 31 -6.07 -6.57 -7.07
CA GLU A 31 -5.01 -7.28 -7.79
C GLU A 31 -4.17 -6.34 -8.66
N THR A 32 -4.82 -5.32 -9.23
CA THR A 32 -4.19 -4.33 -10.11
C THR A 32 -4.37 -2.92 -9.56
N ASN A 33 -3.45 -2.03 -9.95
CA ASN A 33 -3.58 -0.61 -9.67
C ASN A 33 -4.70 -0.02 -10.53
N THR A 34 -5.84 0.26 -9.90
CA THR A 34 -7.02 0.85 -10.55
C THR A 34 -6.91 2.37 -10.75
N GLU A 35 -5.88 2.99 -10.20
CA GLU A 35 -5.68 4.43 -10.23
C GLU A 35 -4.88 4.86 -11.47
N ALA A 36 -5.06 6.12 -11.89
CA ALA A 36 -4.31 6.71 -13.01
C ALA A 36 -2.85 7.02 -12.65
N MET A 37 -2.49 6.98 -11.37
CA MET A 37 -1.16 7.30 -10.86
C MET A 37 -0.44 6.05 -10.34
N SER A 38 0.89 6.13 -10.25
CA SER A 38 1.67 5.02 -9.71
C SER A 38 1.54 4.93 -8.20
N ILE A 39 1.32 3.71 -7.70
CA ILE A 39 1.29 3.41 -6.27
C ILE A 39 2.71 3.14 -5.77
N VAL A 40 3.05 3.67 -4.61
CA VAL A 40 4.34 3.49 -3.94
C VAL A 40 4.16 3.08 -2.49
N GLY A 41 5.03 2.19 -2.00
CA GLY A 41 5.08 1.82 -0.60
C GLY A 41 6.03 2.68 0.22
N LEU A 42 5.81 2.71 1.54
CA LEU A 42 6.78 3.22 2.50
C LEU A 42 8.00 2.29 2.60
N CYS A 43 9.16 2.89 2.88
CA CYS A 43 10.39 2.17 3.17
C CYS A 43 10.30 1.46 4.56
N PRO A 44 11.06 0.39 4.83
CA PRO A 44 12.19 -0.17 4.05
C PRO A 44 11.74 -0.93 2.78
N ALA A 45 12.70 -1.34 1.93
CA ALA A 45 12.51 -2.04 0.65
C ALA A 45 11.90 -1.25 -0.51
N CYS A 46 11.69 0.06 -0.35
CA CYS A 46 11.13 0.98 -1.36
C CYS A 46 12.13 1.41 -2.46
N ALA A 47 13.42 1.09 -2.31
CA ALA A 47 14.46 1.56 -3.21
C ALA A 47 14.42 0.76 -4.51
N GLY A 48 14.38 1.48 -5.63
CA GLY A 48 14.53 0.94 -6.97
C GLY A 48 15.91 1.27 -7.53
N ASP A 49 15.96 1.59 -8.82
CA ASP A 49 17.19 1.81 -9.56
C ASP A 49 18.00 2.99 -9.02
N THR A 50 19.33 2.90 -9.12
CA THR A 50 20.21 3.99 -8.71
C THR A 50 19.99 5.20 -9.62
N HIS A 51 19.84 6.39 -9.03
CA HIS A 51 19.69 7.62 -9.79
C HIS A 51 20.29 8.80 -9.05
N SER A 52 21.29 9.43 -9.67
CA SER A 52 22.06 10.52 -9.07
C SER A 52 21.25 11.79 -8.82
N ALA A 53 20.14 12.00 -9.54
CA ALA A 53 19.25 13.14 -9.31
C ALA A 53 18.23 12.88 -8.18
N ALA A 54 18.11 11.65 -7.67
CA ALA A 54 17.25 11.36 -6.52
C ALA A 54 17.96 11.75 -5.22
N VAL A 55 17.24 12.40 -4.30
CA VAL A 55 17.77 12.84 -2.99
C VAL A 55 18.38 11.69 -2.18
N THR A 56 17.79 10.50 -2.31
CA THR A 56 18.26 9.28 -1.62
C THR A 56 19.28 8.47 -2.43
N GLY A 57 19.64 8.92 -3.63
CA GLY A 57 20.48 8.17 -4.58
C GLY A 57 19.76 7.05 -5.34
N HIS A 58 18.48 6.81 -5.05
CA HIS A 58 17.66 5.75 -5.68
C HIS A 58 16.31 6.29 -6.13
N LYS A 59 15.82 5.78 -7.26
CA LYS A 59 14.40 5.85 -7.64
C LYS A 59 13.57 5.05 -6.64
N ARG A 60 12.26 5.20 -6.71
CA ARG A 60 11.35 4.38 -5.90
C ARG A 60 10.79 3.23 -6.72
N LYS A 61 10.60 2.10 -6.05
CA LYS A 61 9.71 1.05 -6.53
C LYS A 61 8.29 1.57 -6.62
N CYS A 62 7.59 1.22 -7.69
CA CYS A 62 6.18 1.57 -7.83
C CYS A 62 5.40 0.56 -8.67
N PHE A 63 4.08 0.57 -8.48
CA PHE A 63 3.12 -0.17 -9.30
C PHE A 63 2.45 0.82 -10.25
N ARG A 64 2.71 0.68 -11.55
CA ARG A 64 2.19 1.60 -12.58
C ARG A 64 0.67 1.47 -12.71
N ALA A 65 0.02 2.49 -13.28
CA ALA A 65 -1.41 2.47 -13.55
C ALA A 65 -1.78 1.21 -14.38
N GLY A 66 -2.81 0.48 -13.94
CA GLY A 66 -3.25 -0.78 -14.54
C GLY A 66 -2.35 -1.99 -14.30
N GLY A 67 -1.16 -1.83 -13.72
CA GLY A 67 -0.22 -2.93 -13.45
C GLY A 67 -0.63 -3.78 -12.25
N VAL A 68 -0.17 -5.03 -12.20
CA VAL A 68 -0.45 -5.93 -11.07
C VAL A 68 0.34 -5.48 -9.84
N ILE A 69 -0.32 -5.46 -8.67
CA ILE A 69 0.30 -5.07 -7.40
C ILE A 69 0.96 -6.31 -6.79
N ASN A 70 2.17 -6.66 -7.24
CA ASN A 70 2.95 -7.77 -6.70
C ASN A 70 4.47 -7.56 -6.90
N SER A 71 5.28 -8.34 -6.19
CA SER A 71 6.75 -8.26 -6.27
C SER A 71 7.34 -8.55 -7.66
N THR A 72 6.59 -9.14 -8.58
CA THR A 72 7.06 -9.57 -9.91
C THR A 72 6.88 -8.49 -10.97
N GLU A 73 5.83 -7.68 -10.85
CA GLU A 73 5.48 -6.60 -11.79
C GLU A 73 5.80 -5.20 -11.24
N VAL A 74 6.41 -5.12 -10.06
CA VAL A 74 6.91 -3.87 -9.50
C VAL A 74 7.95 -3.25 -10.44
N SER A 75 7.86 -1.94 -10.67
CA SER A 75 8.81 -1.18 -11.47
C SER A 75 9.82 -0.48 -10.56
N ASP A 76 11.11 -0.65 -10.82
CA ASP A 76 12.20 0.00 -10.06
C ASP A 76 12.57 1.40 -10.58
N ASP A 77 11.96 1.82 -11.70
CA ASP A 77 12.38 3.00 -12.46
C ASP A 77 11.53 4.26 -12.15
N CYS A 78 10.81 4.28 -11.03
CA CYS A 78 9.83 5.33 -10.79
C CYS A 78 10.45 6.58 -10.18
N LEU A 79 10.56 7.62 -11.01
CA LEU A 79 11.00 8.96 -10.64
C LEU A 79 9.95 9.98 -11.12
N GLY A 80 9.00 10.32 -10.26
CA GLY A 80 7.90 11.22 -10.60
C GLY A 80 7.38 11.99 -9.38
N ALA A 81 6.85 13.20 -9.62
CA ALA A 81 6.37 14.09 -8.57
C ALA A 81 5.02 13.67 -7.96
N ASN A 82 4.17 12.98 -8.74
CA ASN A 82 2.84 12.57 -8.31
C ASN A 82 2.77 11.04 -8.18
N VAL A 83 2.62 10.58 -6.96
CA VAL A 83 2.51 9.16 -6.59
C VAL A 83 1.43 9.00 -5.54
N LEU A 84 0.79 7.83 -5.52
CA LEU A 84 -0.23 7.48 -4.54
C LEU A 84 0.34 6.51 -3.52
N ALA A 85 -0.14 6.61 -2.28
CA ALA A 85 0.13 5.62 -1.25
C ALA A 85 -1.19 4.95 -0.84
N VAL A 86 -1.16 3.63 -0.65
CA VAL A 86 -2.32 2.91 -0.12
C VAL A 86 -2.48 3.24 1.35
N CYS A 87 -3.70 3.62 1.75
CA CYS A 87 -4.06 3.84 3.14
C CYS A 87 -4.47 2.50 3.76
N VAL A 88 -3.77 2.09 4.80
CA VAL A 88 -4.06 0.89 5.59
C VAL A 88 -4.69 1.35 6.90
N VAL A 89 -5.80 0.72 7.26
CA VAL A 89 -6.40 0.82 8.58
C VAL A 89 -6.05 -0.47 9.30
N ASP A 90 -5.15 -0.40 10.28
CA ASP A 90 -4.90 -1.53 11.18
C ASP A 90 -5.99 -1.51 12.23
N LEU A 91 -6.85 -2.54 12.22
CA LEU A 91 -7.94 -2.61 13.18
C LEU A 91 -7.43 -3.08 14.55
N SER A 92 -8.04 -2.61 15.63
CA SER A 92 -7.80 -3.23 16.93
C SER A 92 -8.26 -4.69 16.93
N LEU A 93 -7.73 -5.54 17.84
CA LEU A 93 -8.20 -6.93 17.94
C LEU A 93 -9.70 -7.02 18.25
N ALA A 94 -10.28 -6.03 18.93
CA ALA A 94 -11.71 -5.99 19.21
C ALA A 94 -12.50 -5.76 17.90
N ASP A 95 -12.05 -4.83 17.08
CA ASP A 95 -12.69 -4.47 15.81
C ASP A 95 -12.49 -5.55 14.73
N HIS A 96 -11.33 -6.20 14.70
CA HIS A 96 -11.09 -7.37 13.85
C HIS A 96 -12.08 -8.52 14.12
N ASN A 97 -12.39 -8.80 15.41
CA ASN A 97 -13.34 -9.85 15.77
C ASN A 97 -14.79 -9.44 15.45
N ALA A 98 -15.13 -8.16 15.60
CA ALA A 98 -16.42 -7.62 15.20
C ALA A 98 -16.64 -7.73 13.68
N ALA A 99 -15.66 -7.31 12.87
CA ALA A 99 -15.72 -7.38 11.40
C ALA A 99 -15.84 -8.84 10.90
N LYS A 100 -15.17 -9.79 11.55
CA LYS A 100 -15.27 -11.21 11.23
C LYS A 100 -16.66 -11.79 11.53
N THR A 101 -17.37 -11.24 12.50
CA THR A 101 -18.72 -11.69 12.89
C THR A 101 -19.79 -11.24 11.89
N THR A 102 -19.55 -10.15 11.15
CA THR A 102 -20.49 -9.64 10.15
C THR A 102 -20.43 -10.39 8.81
N VAL A 103 -19.33 -11.07 8.50
CA VAL A 103 -19.21 -11.96 7.33
C VAL A 103 -19.60 -13.37 7.75
N ALA A 104 -20.89 -13.60 8.00
CA ALA A 104 -21.40 -14.97 8.04
C ALA A 104 -21.15 -15.63 6.66
N PRO A 105 -20.65 -16.88 6.61
CA PRO A 105 -20.51 -17.59 5.34
C PRO A 105 -21.88 -17.70 4.66
N PRO A 106 -21.96 -17.62 3.31
CA PRO A 106 -23.21 -17.87 2.61
C PRO A 106 -23.71 -19.26 3.00
N ALA A 107 -25.00 -19.34 3.34
CA ALA A 107 -25.68 -20.57 3.71
C ALA A 107 -25.47 -21.65 2.63
N PRO A 108 -25.41 -22.94 3.02
CA PRO A 108 -25.07 -24.06 2.13
C PRO A 108 -26.06 -24.25 0.98
#